data_AF-A0A352X7V8-F1
#
_entry.id   AF-A0A352X7V8-F1
#
_cell.length_a   1.000
_cell.length_b   1.000
_cell.length_c   1.000
_cell.angle_alpha   90.00
_cell.angle_beta   90.00
_cell.angle_gamma   90.00
#
_symmetry.space_group_name_H-M   'P 1'
#
loop_
_entity.id
_entity.type
_entity.pdbx_description
1 polymer ?
#
loop_
_entity_poly.entity_id
_entity_poly.type
_entity_poly.pdbx_seq_one_letter_code
_entity_poly.pdbx_strand_id
1 'polypeptide(L)'
;MESKDTPNAIPQNTTSNSPIFQAIVNFFTANNWHFTQIEAQSALYLTFPGNNGEYDCYAQAREEQKQFIFYSACPTKVPKPKRRAVAEFISRANYGTIVGNFELDFNDGEIRYKTHSDLKYNFLLAEAIKELVYTNIMMMDRYLPGITSVISGKVSPEEAICAIEPIEILPQPFADPLSNNLTENQLPPTTNQKKKVKSQSSPSISSGTPSAKLPTESDIFCRLTRAEISQFAEIKELQRNKQKTLVQTKLEQLKNGLKNRLGGEEGEAIFEQTDEIFQTHDFDIKQIRFIGRYLELYGLIEFKIEELLTQNSEENNLTTTIEGWQKMKIDIKQRVQQISEYYIYPQQEIDMLVEIEEIRGELMSTKNH
;
A
#
# COMPACT_ATOMS: atom_id res chain seq x y z
N MET A 1 -46.42 -31.14 -46.61
CA MET A 1 -47.04 -30.13 -45.74
C MET A 1 -46.57 -30.44 -44.32
N GLU A 2 -45.39 -29.94 -43.97
CA GLU A 2 -44.86 -29.95 -42.60
C GLU A 2 -45.21 -28.62 -41.96
N SER A 3 -45.95 -28.64 -40.85
CA SER A 3 -46.24 -27.47 -40.03
C SER A 3 -45.14 -27.33 -38.98
N LYS A 4 -44.47 -26.16 -39.01
CA LYS A 4 -43.46 -25.68 -38.08
C LYS A 4 -44.05 -25.50 -36.69
N ASP A 5 -43.54 -26.22 -35.70
CA ASP A 5 -43.68 -25.85 -34.29
C ASP A 5 -42.41 -25.12 -33.83
N THR A 6 -42.53 -23.79 -33.73
CA THR A 6 -41.65 -22.89 -32.98
C THR A 6 -41.80 -23.14 -31.49
N PRO A 7 -40.72 -23.20 -30.69
CA PRO A 7 -40.85 -23.21 -29.23
C PRO A 7 -41.25 -21.81 -28.75
N ASN A 8 -42.40 -21.76 -28.07
CA ASN A 8 -42.93 -20.58 -27.40
C ASN A 8 -41.93 -19.99 -26.41
N ALA A 9 -41.76 -18.67 -26.49
CA ALA A 9 -41.14 -17.86 -25.45
C ALA A 9 -41.93 -18.00 -24.14
N ILE A 10 -41.23 -18.29 -23.05
CA ILE A 10 -41.82 -18.34 -21.70
C ILE A 10 -41.85 -16.90 -21.13
N PRO A 11 -42.94 -16.46 -20.48
CA PRO A 11 -43.10 -15.08 -20.04
C PRO A 11 -42.22 -14.73 -18.84
N GLN A 12 -41.64 -13.54 -18.89
CA GLN A 12 -41.01 -12.88 -17.75
C GLN A 12 -42.07 -12.46 -16.71
N ASN A 13 -42.08 -13.11 -15.55
CA ASN A 13 -42.30 -12.47 -14.24
C ASN A 13 -42.17 -13.48 -13.09
N THR A 14 -41.02 -13.48 -12.42
CA THR A 14 -40.88 -14.01 -11.05
C THR A 14 -39.99 -13.07 -10.28
N THR A 15 -40.57 -12.37 -9.32
CA THR A 15 -39.91 -11.49 -8.34
C THR A 15 -38.79 -12.26 -7.64
N SER A 16 -37.55 -12.15 -8.11
CA SER A 16 -36.42 -12.90 -7.55
C SER A 16 -35.96 -12.26 -6.25
N ASN A 17 -35.79 -13.08 -5.21
CA ASN A 17 -35.26 -12.72 -3.89
C ASN A 17 -33.74 -12.42 -3.94
N SER A 18 -33.28 -11.73 -4.99
CA SER A 18 -31.88 -11.57 -5.39
C SER A 18 -31.64 -10.13 -5.89
N PRO A 19 -31.64 -9.14 -4.98
CA PRO A 19 -31.53 -7.73 -5.33
C PRO A 19 -30.21 -7.37 -6.01
N ILE A 20 -29.10 -8.03 -5.66
CA ILE A 20 -27.79 -7.75 -6.26
C ILE A 20 -27.79 -8.25 -7.70
N PHE A 21 -28.26 -9.47 -7.93
CA PHE A 21 -28.35 -10.04 -9.27
C PHE A 21 -29.23 -9.19 -10.18
N GLN A 22 -30.38 -8.72 -9.68
CA GLN A 22 -31.24 -7.84 -10.45
C GLN A 22 -30.56 -6.50 -10.78
N ALA A 23 -29.79 -5.92 -9.85
CA ALA A 23 -29.02 -4.69 -10.11
C ALA A 23 -27.98 -4.90 -11.23
N ILE A 24 -27.29 -6.05 -11.24
CA ILE A 24 -26.34 -6.43 -12.29
C ILE A 24 -27.05 -6.56 -13.64
N VAL A 25 -28.15 -7.30 -13.72
CA VAL A 25 -28.95 -7.47 -14.94
C VAL A 25 -29.43 -6.11 -15.47
N ASN A 26 -29.96 -5.26 -14.58
CA ASN A 26 -30.42 -3.92 -14.93
C ASN A 26 -29.29 -3.06 -15.50
N PHE A 27 -28.10 -3.10 -14.88
CA PHE A 27 -26.94 -2.37 -15.36
C PHE A 27 -26.54 -2.77 -16.78
N PHE A 28 -26.33 -4.07 -17.04
CA PHE A 28 -25.89 -4.52 -18.37
C PHE A 28 -26.96 -4.29 -19.44
N THR A 29 -28.23 -4.48 -19.09
CA THR A 29 -29.36 -4.20 -20.00
C THR A 29 -29.43 -2.71 -20.35
N ALA A 30 -29.34 -1.81 -19.35
CA ALA A 30 -29.41 -0.37 -19.56
C ALA A 30 -28.25 0.19 -20.38
N ASN A 31 -27.08 -0.48 -20.34
CA ASN A 31 -25.90 -0.10 -21.12
C ASN A 31 -25.82 -0.82 -22.48
N ASN A 32 -26.83 -1.61 -22.86
CA ASN A 32 -26.88 -2.39 -24.11
C ASN A 32 -25.73 -3.41 -24.26
N TRP A 33 -25.31 -4.04 -23.17
CA TRP A 33 -24.33 -5.12 -23.22
C TRP A 33 -25.02 -6.44 -23.53
N HIS A 34 -24.42 -7.25 -24.38
CA HIS A 34 -24.85 -8.62 -24.62
C HIS A 34 -24.28 -9.54 -23.53
N PHE A 35 -25.15 -10.33 -22.90
CA PHE A 35 -24.77 -11.28 -21.87
C PHE A 35 -25.67 -12.51 -21.91
N THR A 36 -25.19 -13.60 -21.33
CA THR A 36 -25.95 -14.85 -21.09
C THR A 36 -25.97 -15.11 -19.60
N GLN A 37 -27.13 -15.44 -19.04
CA GLN A 37 -27.19 -15.91 -17.64
C GLN A 37 -26.66 -17.34 -17.56
N ILE A 38 -25.80 -17.61 -16.59
CA ILE A 38 -25.29 -18.95 -16.32
C ILE A 38 -26.37 -19.75 -15.59
N GLU A 39 -26.69 -20.93 -16.12
CA GLU A 39 -27.78 -21.77 -15.60
C GLU A 39 -27.57 -22.11 -14.12
N ALA A 40 -28.66 -21.99 -13.35
CA ALA A 40 -28.69 -22.23 -11.90
C ALA A 40 -27.71 -21.37 -11.07
N GLN A 41 -27.15 -20.30 -11.63
CA GLN A 41 -26.25 -19.38 -10.93
C GLN A 41 -26.76 -17.95 -11.01
N SER A 42 -26.53 -17.17 -9.94
CA SER A 42 -26.70 -15.72 -9.94
C SER A 42 -25.48 -15.07 -10.61
N ALA A 43 -25.17 -15.49 -11.83
CA ALA A 43 -24.02 -15.03 -12.58
C ALA A 43 -24.36 -14.80 -14.06
N LEU A 44 -23.75 -13.76 -14.65
CA LEU A 44 -23.81 -13.47 -16.07
C LEU A 44 -22.44 -13.74 -16.70
N TYR A 45 -22.46 -14.34 -17.88
CA TYR A 45 -21.34 -14.50 -18.78
C TYR A 45 -21.44 -13.46 -19.91
N LEU A 46 -20.32 -12.87 -20.28
CA LEU A 46 -20.21 -11.95 -21.41
C LEU A 46 -18.80 -11.97 -21.97
N THR A 47 -18.67 -11.65 -23.26
CA THR A 47 -17.38 -11.57 -23.95
C THR A 47 -17.08 -10.11 -24.24
N PHE A 48 -15.86 -9.67 -23.93
CA PHE A 48 -15.44 -8.29 -24.13
C PHE A 48 -14.33 -8.20 -25.20
N PRO A 49 -14.54 -7.44 -26.29
CA PRO A 49 -13.53 -7.21 -27.31
C PRO A 49 -12.61 -6.04 -26.88
N GLY A 50 -11.54 -6.36 -26.14
CA GLY A 50 -10.50 -5.40 -25.79
C GLY A 50 -9.61 -5.02 -26.99
N ASN A 51 -8.78 -4.00 -26.83
CA ASN A 51 -7.84 -3.58 -27.89
C ASN A 51 -6.71 -4.60 -28.09
N ASN A 52 -6.33 -5.32 -27.03
CA ASN A 52 -5.22 -6.26 -27.03
C ASN A 52 -5.66 -7.73 -27.09
N GLY A 53 -6.96 -7.98 -27.12
CA GLY A 53 -7.54 -9.32 -27.24
C GLY A 53 -8.99 -9.36 -26.79
N GLU A 54 -9.68 -10.41 -27.23
CA GLU A 54 -11.01 -10.75 -26.73
C GLU A 54 -10.88 -11.67 -25.51
N TYR A 55 -11.70 -11.42 -24.49
CA TYR A 55 -11.68 -12.23 -23.27
C TYR A 55 -13.06 -12.36 -22.64
N ASP A 56 -13.22 -13.45 -21.90
CA ASP A 56 -14.45 -13.79 -21.20
C ASP A 56 -14.53 -13.08 -19.86
N CYS A 57 -15.73 -12.62 -19.52
CA CYS A 57 -16.03 -11.96 -18.26
C CYS A 57 -17.21 -12.62 -17.55
N TYR A 58 -17.21 -12.51 -16.22
CA TYR A 58 -18.21 -13.09 -15.34
C TYR A 58 -18.65 -12.07 -14.30
N ALA A 59 -19.94 -11.75 -14.26
CA ALA A 59 -20.54 -10.90 -13.24
C ALA A 59 -21.35 -11.75 -12.28
N GLN A 60 -20.90 -11.88 -11.03
CA GLN A 60 -21.49 -12.78 -10.04
C GLN A 60 -22.08 -12.00 -8.86
N ALA A 61 -23.35 -12.28 -8.57
CA ALA A 61 -24.01 -11.89 -7.33
C ALA A 61 -23.87 -13.01 -6.30
N ARG A 62 -23.31 -12.68 -5.15
CA ARG A 62 -23.23 -13.53 -3.97
C ARG A 62 -24.21 -13.00 -2.92
N GLU A 63 -25.49 -13.33 -3.11
CA GLU A 63 -26.60 -12.76 -2.34
C GLU A 63 -26.47 -12.97 -0.83
N GLU A 64 -26.14 -14.20 -0.40
CA GLU A 64 -25.96 -14.52 1.02
C GLU A 64 -24.81 -13.74 1.66
N GLN A 65 -23.71 -13.56 0.93
CA GLN A 65 -22.53 -12.83 1.39
C GLN A 65 -22.63 -11.32 1.13
N LYS A 66 -23.70 -10.87 0.47
CA LYS A 66 -23.93 -9.48 0.08
C LYS A 66 -22.78 -8.91 -0.76
N GLN A 67 -22.30 -9.69 -1.72
CA GLN A 67 -21.13 -9.33 -2.52
C GLN A 67 -21.48 -9.28 -4.01
N PHE A 68 -20.87 -8.31 -4.70
CA PHE A 68 -20.75 -8.33 -6.14
C PHE A 68 -19.30 -8.61 -6.51
N ILE A 69 -19.09 -9.53 -7.44
CA ILE A 69 -17.77 -9.85 -7.98
C ILE A 69 -17.83 -9.81 -9.49
N PHE A 70 -16.84 -9.18 -10.11
CA PHE A 70 -16.65 -9.19 -11.55
C PHE A 70 -15.26 -9.73 -11.87
N TYR A 71 -15.21 -10.66 -12.82
CA TYR A 71 -13.98 -11.28 -13.30
C TYR A 71 -13.80 -11.02 -14.79
N SER A 72 -12.57 -10.74 -15.21
CA SER A 72 -12.11 -10.95 -16.58
C SER A 72 -11.10 -12.10 -16.58
N ALA A 73 -11.31 -13.10 -17.42
CA ALA A 73 -10.43 -14.26 -17.56
C ALA A 73 -9.46 -14.04 -18.72
N CYS A 74 -8.16 -14.18 -18.46
CA CYS A 74 -7.16 -14.12 -19.51
C CYS A 74 -7.41 -15.23 -20.55
N PRO A 75 -7.38 -14.93 -21.85
CA PRO A 75 -7.69 -15.92 -22.89
C PRO A 75 -6.62 -17.01 -23.02
N THR A 76 -5.45 -16.81 -22.41
CA THR A 76 -4.33 -17.76 -22.46
C THR A 76 -4.01 -18.32 -21.08
N LYS A 77 -4.10 -19.64 -20.92
CA LYS A 77 -3.62 -20.33 -19.71
C LYS A 77 -2.10 -20.42 -19.70
N VAL A 78 -1.51 -20.26 -18.51
CA VAL A 78 -0.07 -20.29 -18.29
C VAL A 78 0.45 -21.73 -18.25
N PRO A 79 1.38 -22.11 -19.16
CA PRO A 79 2.04 -23.40 -19.11
C PRO A 79 2.81 -23.58 -17.79
N LYS A 80 2.78 -24.80 -17.22
CA LYS A 80 3.40 -25.11 -15.92
C LYS A 80 4.84 -24.56 -15.73
N PRO A 81 5.76 -24.66 -16.71
CA PRO A 81 7.13 -24.13 -16.57
C PRO A 81 7.21 -22.60 -16.46
N LYS A 82 6.18 -21.88 -16.91
CA LYS A 82 6.15 -20.41 -16.96
C LYS A 82 5.41 -19.78 -15.78
N ARG A 83 4.69 -20.58 -14.97
CA ARG A 83 3.85 -20.09 -13.86
C ARG A 83 4.63 -19.25 -12.84
N ARG A 84 5.90 -19.57 -12.56
CA ARG A 84 6.73 -18.76 -11.65
C ARG A 84 7.02 -17.36 -12.19
N ALA A 85 7.40 -17.25 -13.46
CA ALA A 85 7.67 -15.96 -14.09
C ALA A 85 6.38 -15.12 -14.20
N VAL A 86 5.26 -15.75 -14.54
CA VAL A 86 3.97 -15.05 -14.59
C VAL A 86 3.48 -14.65 -13.20
N ALA A 87 3.73 -15.47 -12.17
CA ALA A 87 3.43 -15.10 -10.79
C ALA A 87 4.20 -13.86 -10.35
N GLU A 88 5.50 -13.77 -10.68
CA GLU A 88 6.28 -12.55 -10.42
C GLU A 88 5.69 -11.34 -11.16
N PHE A 89 5.34 -11.49 -12.44
CA PHE A 89 4.70 -10.42 -13.22
C PHE A 89 3.40 -9.95 -12.57
N ILE A 90 2.54 -10.90 -12.16
CA ILE A 90 1.27 -10.62 -11.48
C ILE A 90 1.49 -9.93 -10.14
N SER A 91 2.47 -10.37 -9.35
CA SER A 91 2.83 -9.72 -8.08
C SER A 91 3.30 -8.28 -8.28
N ARG A 92 4.08 -8.01 -9.33
CA ARG A 92 4.52 -6.65 -9.70
C ARG A 92 3.34 -5.80 -10.17
N ALA A 93 2.48 -6.32 -11.05
CA ALA A 93 1.27 -5.62 -11.52
C ALA A 93 0.30 -5.29 -10.37
N ASN A 94 0.19 -6.17 -9.38
CA ASN A 94 -0.66 -5.93 -8.22
C ASN A 94 -0.07 -4.88 -7.26
N TYR A 95 1.24 -4.62 -7.30
CA TYR A 95 1.87 -3.65 -6.41
C TYR A 95 1.38 -2.23 -6.73
N GLY A 96 0.65 -1.62 -5.80
CA GLY A 96 0.08 -0.27 -5.98
C GLY A 96 -1.28 -0.24 -6.67
N THR A 97 -1.85 -1.38 -7.09
CA THR A 97 -3.21 -1.44 -7.61
C THR A 97 -4.22 -1.12 -6.48
N ILE A 98 -5.09 -0.13 -6.70
CA ILE A 98 -6.07 0.33 -5.71
C ILE A 98 -7.38 -0.48 -5.79
N VAL A 99 -7.85 -0.75 -7.00
CA VAL A 99 -9.16 -1.40 -7.24
C VAL A 99 -8.93 -2.68 -8.01
N GLY A 100 -9.17 -3.81 -7.33
CA GLY A 100 -9.06 -5.15 -7.91
C GLY A 100 -7.66 -5.74 -7.80
N ASN A 101 -7.48 -6.93 -8.37
CA ASN A 101 -6.21 -7.64 -8.40
C ASN A 101 -6.18 -8.72 -9.50
N PHE A 102 -4.99 -9.04 -10.00
CA PHE A 102 -4.74 -10.25 -10.75
C PHE A 102 -4.63 -11.47 -9.82
N GLU A 103 -5.14 -12.61 -10.27
CA GLU A 103 -5.06 -13.92 -9.65
C GLU A 103 -4.43 -14.91 -10.64
N LEU A 104 -3.64 -15.86 -10.12
CA LEU A 104 -3.11 -16.98 -10.89
C LEU A 104 -3.43 -18.29 -10.17
N ASP A 105 -4.13 -19.19 -10.84
CA ASP A 105 -4.26 -20.57 -10.37
C ASP A 105 -3.02 -21.37 -10.77
N PHE A 106 -2.27 -21.84 -9.78
CA PHE A 106 -1.08 -22.64 -10.01
C PHE A 106 -1.35 -24.07 -10.46
N ASN A 107 -2.58 -24.58 -10.34
CA ASN A 107 -2.96 -25.91 -10.77
C ASN A 107 -3.10 -25.98 -12.28
N ASP A 108 -3.87 -25.07 -12.88
CA ASP A 108 -4.21 -25.10 -14.30
C ASP A 108 -3.64 -23.92 -15.10
N GLY A 109 -3.13 -22.88 -14.44
CA GLY A 109 -2.53 -21.71 -15.07
C GLY A 109 -3.53 -20.64 -15.50
N GLU A 110 -4.77 -20.69 -15.03
CA GLU A 110 -5.74 -19.63 -15.29
C GLU A 110 -5.34 -18.32 -14.63
N ILE A 111 -5.47 -17.21 -15.37
CA ILE A 111 -5.28 -15.86 -14.85
C ILE A 111 -6.62 -15.14 -14.90
N ARG A 112 -6.96 -14.43 -13.82
CA ARG A 112 -8.14 -13.57 -13.77
C ARG A 112 -7.78 -12.20 -13.24
N TYR A 113 -8.47 -11.16 -13.69
CA TYR A 113 -8.54 -9.90 -12.97
C TYR A 113 -9.87 -9.84 -12.23
N LYS A 114 -9.83 -9.59 -10.92
CA LYS A 114 -11.00 -9.58 -10.05
C LYS A 114 -11.23 -8.19 -9.48
N THR A 115 -12.46 -7.70 -9.57
CA THR A 115 -12.96 -6.54 -8.83
C THR A 115 -14.17 -6.97 -8.02
N HIS A 116 -14.35 -6.43 -6.82
CA HIS A 116 -15.48 -6.80 -5.96
C HIS A 116 -15.91 -5.65 -5.07
N SER A 117 -17.11 -5.78 -4.51
CA SER A 117 -17.64 -4.85 -3.51
C SER A 117 -18.52 -5.61 -2.49
N ASP A 118 -18.32 -5.27 -1.21
CA ASP A 118 -19.17 -5.70 -0.11
C ASP A 118 -20.31 -4.69 0.10
N LEU A 119 -21.55 -5.18 0.13
CA LEU A 119 -22.75 -4.35 0.22
C LEU A 119 -23.30 -4.35 1.64
N LYS A 120 -23.14 -3.23 2.34
CA LYS A 120 -23.63 -3.08 3.73
C LYS A 120 -25.16 -3.17 3.84
N TYR A 121 -25.89 -2.66 2.84
CA TYR A 121 -27.35 -2.51 2.88
C TYR A 121 -28.08 -3.21 1.71
N ASN A 122 -27.46 -4.21 1.08
CA ASN A 122 -27.99 -4.92 -0.10
C ASN A 122 -28.34 -4.02 -1.31
N PHE A 123 -27.86 -2.78 -1.32
CA PHE A 123 -28.04 -1.87 -2.44
C PHE A 123 -26.69 -1.65 -3.13
N LEU A 124 -26.65 -1.97 -4.42
CA LEU A 124 -25.50 -1.74 -5.27
C LEU A 124 -25.91 -0.67 -6.29
N LEU A 125 -25.28 0.50 -6.19
CA LEU A 125 -25.51 1.62 -7.10
C LEU A 125 -24.99 1.26 -8.50
N ALA A 126 -25.72 1.66 -9.53
CA ALA A 126 -25.33 1.40 -10.93
C ALA A 126 -23.97 2.02 -11.26
N GLU A 127 -23.66 3.18 -10.66
CA GLU A 127 -22.37 3.85 -10.76
C GLU A 127 -21.24 3.00 -10.17
N ALA A 128 -21.46 2.34 -9.04
CA ALA A 128 -20.46 1.46 -8.43
C ALA A 128 -20.24 0.20 -9.29
N ILE A 129 -21.29 -0.38 -9.88
CA ILE A 129 -21.15 -1.48 -10.85
C ILE A 129 -20.31 -1.02 -12.03
N LYS A 130 -20.62 0.16 -12.57
CA LYS A 130 -19.90 0.75 -13.69
C LYS A 130 -18.41 0.89 -13.39
N GLU A 131 -18.05 1.51 -12.27
CA GLU A 131 -16.65 1.72 -11.90
C GLU A 131 -15.88 0.40 -11.79
N LEU A 132 -16.46 -0.61 -11.14
CA LEU A 132 -15.83 -1.93 -10.98
C LEU A 132 -15.68 -2.66 -12.32
N VAL A 133 -16.74 -2.72 -13.12
CA VAL A 133 -16.74 -3.41 -14.43
C VAL A 133 -15.75 -2.75 -15.38
N TYR A 134 -15.79 -1.43 -15.54
CA TYR A 134 -14.92 -0.73 -16.48
C TYR A 134 -13.46 -0.77 -16.01
N THR A 135 -13.18 -0.63 -14.71
CA THR A 135 -11.81 -0.79 -14.20
C THR A 135 -11.28 -2.19 -14.50
N ASN A 136 -12.11 -3.23 -14.29
CA ASN A 136 -11.70 -4.61 -14.47
C ASN A 136 -11.28 -4.92 -15.91
N ILE A 137 -12.15 -4.60 -16.88
CA ILE A 137 -11.86 -4.87 -18.30
C ILE A 137 -10.67 -4.03 -18.78
N MET A 138 -10.57 -2.75 -18.37
CA MET A 138 -9.44 -1.91 -18.77
C MET A 138 -8.11 -2.45 -18.24
N MET A 139 -8.09 -2.97 -17.01
CA MET A 139 -6.88 -3.57 -16.43
C MET A 139 -6.52 -4.89 -17.12
N MET A 140 -7.48 -5.76 -17.42
CA MET A 140 -7.17 -6.96 -18.22
C MET A 140 -6.60 -6.57 -19.59
N ASP A 141 -7.26 -5.67 -20.32
CA ASP A 141 -6.80 -5.24 -21.64
C ASP A 141 -5.40 -4.62 -21.60
N ARG A 142 -5.13 -3.77 -20.61
CA ARG A 142 -3.84 -3.08 -20.46
C ARG A 142 -2.67 -4.03 -20.20
N TYR A 143 -2.85 -5.06 -19.37
CA TYR A 143 -1.76 -5.95 -18.97
C TYR A 143 -1.66 -7.21 -19.83
N LEU A 144 -2.67 -7.53 -20.64
CA LEU A 144 -2.69 -8.72 -21.51
C LEU A 144 -1.45 -8.85 -22.42
N PRO A 145 -0.92 -7.79 -23.05
CA PRO A 145 0.33 -7.88 -23.83
C PRO A 145 1.54 -8.30 -22.98
N GLY A 146 1.66 -7.77 -21.76
CA GLY A 146 2.74 -8.12 -20.84
C GLY A 146 2.65 -9.57 -20.38
N ILE A 147 1.45 -10.01 -19.99
CA ILE A 147 1.16 -11.42 -19.64
C ILE A 147 1.61 -12.34 -20.77
N THR A 148 1.17 -12.06 -21.99
CA THR A 148 1.49 -12.87 -23.18
C THR A 148 2.99 -12.90 -23.46
N SER A 149 3.67 -11.77 -23.28
CA SER A 149 5.11 -11.64 -23.52
C SER A 149 5.93 -12.46 -22.50
N VAL A 150 5.55 -12.42 -21.21
CA VAL A 150 6.18 -13.23 -20.16
C VAL A 150 5.91 -14.72 -20.36
N ILE A 151 4.69 -15.12 -20.74
CA ILE A 151 4.36 -16.51 -21.06
C ILE A 151 5.25 -17.02 -22.19
N SER A 152 5.41 -16.23 -23.26
CA SER A 152 6.27 -16.60 -24.39
C SER A 152 7.76 -16.67 -24.03
N GLY A 153 8.17 -16.04 -22.92
CA GLY A 153 9.57 -15.94 -22.50
C GLY A 153 10.41 -14.97 -23.31
N LYS A 154 9.77 -14.05 -24.05
CA LYS A 154 10.46 -13.01 -24.84
C LYS A 154 11.07 -11.91 -23.97
N VAL A 155 10.47 -11.66 -22.81
CA VAL A 155 10.85 -10.58 -21.88
C VAL A 155 10.77 -11.09 -20.44
N SER A 156 11.53 -10.47 -19.55
CA SER A 156 11.43 -10.71 -18.12
C SER A 156 10.13 -10.11 -17.54
N PRO A 157 9.65 -10.60 -16.37
CA PRO A 157 8.51 -10.00 -15.68
C PRO A 157 8.69 -8.49 -15.41
N GLU A 158 9.90 -8.07 -15.06
CA GLU A 158 10.24 -6.67 -14.79
C GLU A 158 10.14 -5.80 -16.05
N GLU A 159 10.76 -6.25 -17.15
CA GLU A 159 10.70 -5.55 -18.44
C GLU A 159 9.26 -5.38 -18.93
N ALA A 160 8.44 -6.42 -18.78
CA ALA A 160 7.04 -6.39 -19.18
C ALA A 160 6.23 -5.35 -18.40
N ILE A 161 6.47 -5.21 -17.08
CA ILE A 161 5.81 -4.20 -16.26
C ILE A 161 6.28 -2.80 -16.64
N CYS A 162 7.58 -2.59 -16.79
CA CYS A 162 8.14 -1.29 -17.20
C CYS A 162 7.60 -0.82 -18.56
N ALA A 163 7.28 -1.74 -19.47
CA ALA A 163 6.65 -1.40 -20.75
C ALA A 163 5.18 -0.96 -20.61
N ILE A 164 4.43 -1.50 -19.64
CA ILE A 164 3.00 -1.20 -19.41
C ILE A 164 2.82 0.04 -18.52
N GLU A 165 3.67 0.14 -17.51
CA GLU A 165 3.77 1.23 -16.56
C GLU A 165 5.13 1.90 -16.78
N PRO A 166 5.32 2.58 -17.93
CA PRO A 166 6.53 3.34 -18.13
C PRO A 166 6.61 4.33 -16.98
N ILE A 167 7.78 4.39 -16.36
CA ILE A 167 8.11 5.47 -15.45
C ILE A 167 7.84 6.75 -16.25
N GLU A 168 6.75 7.47 -15.93
CA GLU A 168 6.68 8.87 -16.31
C GLU A 168 7.88 9.51 -15.64
N ILE A 169 8.90 9.79 -16.44
CA ILE A 169 9.95 10.71 -16.05
C ILE A 169 9.25 12.07 -15.98
N LEU A 170 8.53 12.31 -14.88
CA LEU A 170 8.39 13.66 -14.38
C LEU A 170 9.83 14.19 -14.25
N PRO A 171 10.12 15.40 -14.73
CA PRO A 171 11.48 15.90 -14.85
C PRO A 171 12.20 15.69 -13.53
N GLN A 172 13.28 14.89 -13.59
CA GLN A 172 14.25 14.76 -12.52
C GLN A 172 14.61 16.18 -12.07
N PRO A 173 14.35 16.61 -10.82
CA PRO A 173 14.68 17.96 -10.41
C PRO A 173 16.19 18.20 -10.39
N PHE A 174 17.02 17.15 -10.44
CA PHE A 174 18.47 17.25 -10.37
C PHE A 174 19.15 16.15 -11.19
N ALA A 175 19.22 16.33 -12.52
CA ALA A 175 20.41 15.86 -13.21
C ALA A 175 21.57 16.75 -12.73
N ASP A 176 22.45 16.21 -11.89
CA ASP A 176 23.62 16.93 -11.39
C ASP A 176 24.52 17.33 -12.58
N PRO A 177 24.81 18.62 -12.83
CA PRO A 177 25.58 19.05 -14.00
C PRO A 177 27.05 18.61 -13.98
N LEU A 178 27.49 17.88 -12.96
CA LEU A 178 28.91 17.56 -12.72
C LEU A 178 29.32 16.12 -13.08
N SER A 179 28.46 15.29 -13.68
CA SER A 179 28.85 13.88 -13.97
C SER A 179 29.67 13.66 -15.24
N ASN A 180 29.94 14.68 -16.07
CA ASN A 180 30.87 14.55 -17.20
C ASN A 180 32.27 15.04 -16.81
N ASN A 181 33.09 14.15 -16.25
CA ASN A 181 34.54 14.04 -16.50
C ASN A 181 35.17 12.98 -15.59
N LEU A 182 35.09 11.71 -15.97
CA LEU A 182 36.06 10.70 -15.52
C LEU A 182 36.39 9.77 -16.69
N THR A 183 37.28 10.24 -17.57
CA THR A 183 38.07 9.36 -18.43
C THR A 183 39.27 8.83 -17.64
N GLU A 184 39.52 7.53 -17.82
CA GLU A 184 40.66 6.72 -17.38
C GLU A 184 42.00 7.48 -17.30
N ASN A 185 42.73 7.32 -16.19
CA ASN A 185 44.04 6.64 -16.16
C ASN A 185 44.79 6.75 -14.81
N GLN A 186 45.40 5.61 -14.43
CA GLN A 186 46.60 5.43 -13.58
C GLN A 186 46.53 5.50 -12.04
N LEU A 187 46.63 4.32 -11.41
CA LEU A 187 47.35 4.05 -10.13
C LEU A 187 48.89 4.16 -10.35
N PRO A 188 49.80 4.17 -9.34
CA PRO A 188 49.74 4.35 -7.85
C PRO A 188 50.95 5.26 -7.35
N PRO A 189 51.65 5.14 -6.18
CA PRO A 189 51.42 4.51 -4.86
C PRO A 189 51.83 5.36 -3.59
N THR A 190 51.39 4.89 -2.40
CA THR A 190 52.07 4.82 -1.08
C THR A 190 52.63 6.04 -0.28
N THR A 191 52.31 5.99 1.03
CA THR A 191 53.12 6.28 2.26
C THR A 191 53.26 7.69 2.87
N ASN A 192 52.87 7.73 4.16
CA ASN A 192 53.62 8.25 5.33
C ASN A 192 53.84 9.75 5.55
N GLN A 193 53.27 10.29 6.65
CA GLN A 193 53.95 10.78 7.88
C GLN A 193 53.36 12.06 8.54
N LYS A 194 52.87 11.85 9.78
CA LYS A 194 53.20 12.52 11.06
C LYS A 194 53.08 14.06 11.21
N LYS A 195 52.33 14.50 12.24
CA LYS A 195 52.89 14.95 13.55
C LYS A 195 51.84 15.26 14.65
N LYS A 196 51.91 14.46 15.72
CA LYS A 196 51.84 14.73 17.19
C LYS A 196 52.18 16.19 17.62
N VAL A 197 51.79 16.82 18.75
CA VAL A 197 51.15 16.53 20.08
C VAL A 197 50.94 17.91 20.78
N LYS A 198 49.92 18.15 21.62
CA LYS A 198 50.01 18.22 23.11
C LYS A 198 48.64 18.39 23.80
N SER A 199 48.36 17.42 24.68
CA SER A 199 47.74 17.46 26.03
C SER A 199 47.66 18.85 26.72
N GLN A 200 46.73 19.20 27.62
CA GLN A 200 46.03 18.47 28.68
C GLN A 200 45.04 19.46 29.35
N SER A 201 43.81 19.05 29.69
CA SER A 201 43.22 19.22 31.04
C SER A 201 41.71 18.90 31.03
N SER A 202 41.33 18.13 32.03
CA SER A 202 39.98 18.06 32.62
C SER A 202 40.23 17.89 34.14
N PRO A 203 39.26 18.13 35.04
CA PRO A 203 37.90 18.62 34.83
C PRO A 203 37.55 19.80 35.75
N SER A 204 36.60 20.64 35.34
CA SER A 204 35.80 21.42 36.29
C SER A 204 34.34 21.09 36.07
N ILE A 205 33.79 20.39 37.06
CA ILE A 205 32.36 20.21 37.27
C ILE A 205 31.76 21.60 37.47
N SER A 206 31.02 22.09 36.48
CA SER A 206 30.01 23.11 36.71
C SER A 206 28.66 22.52 36.33
N SER A 207 27.82 22.36 37.34
CA SER A 207 26.39 22.15 37.25
C SER A 207 25.77 23.18 36.30
N GLY A 208 25.51 22.76 35.06
CA GLY A 208 24.72 23.49 34.09
C GLY A 208 23.56 22.59 33.69
N THR A 209 22.35 23.05 33.99
CA THR A 209 21.06 22.49 33.58
C THR A 209 21.11 22.05 32.11
N PRO A 210 20.58 20.88 31.72
CA PRO A 210 20.55 20.48 30.33
C PRO A 210 19.72 21.49 29.54
N SER A 211 20.36 22.21 28.62
CA SER A 211 19.67 23.01 27.62
C SER A 211 18.77 22.04 26.84
N ALA A 212 17.45 22.20 26.97
CA ALA A 212 16.47 21.36 26.31
C ALA A 212 16.68 21.47 24.79
N LYS A 213 17.23 20.41 24.20
CA LYS A 213 17.36 20.27 22.75
C LYS A 213 15.94 20.33 22.18
N LEU A 214 15.71 21.17 21.16
CA LEU A 214 14.42 21.26 20.49
C LEU A 214 14.04 19.85 19.98
N PRO A 215 12.78 19.39 20.17
CA PRO A 215 12.37 18.05 19.75
C PRO A 215 12.63 17.86 18.25
N THR A 216 13.13 16.68 17.88
CA THR A 216 13.30 16.30 16.46
C THR A 216 11.96 15.90 15.84
N GLU A 217 11.87 15.85 14.51
CA GLU A 217 10.65 15.39 13.83
C GLU A 217 10.26 13.97 14.26
N SER A 218 11.26 13.09 14.47
CA SER A 218 11.02 11.75 15.00
C SER A 218 10.48 11.73 16.43
N ASP A 219 10.89 12.68 17.28
CA ASP A 219 10.35 12.81 18.63
C ASP A 219 8.88 13.20 18.60
N ILE A 220 8.47 14.01 17.63
CA ILE A 220 7.08 14.43 17.41
C ILE A 220 6.27 13.28 16.80
N PHE A 221 6.74 12.72 15.68
CA PHE A 221 6.03 11.66 14.97
C PHE A 221 5.85 10.40 15.82
N CYS A 222 6.81 10.03 16.67
CA CYS A 222 6.67 8.87 17.57
C CYS A 222 5.60 9.05 18.65
N ARG A 223 4.99 10.24 18.80
CA ARG A 223 3.79 10.45 19.64
C ARG A 223 2.48 10.22 18.87
N LEU A 224 2.54 10.11 17.55
CA LEU A 224 1.40 9.88 16.67
C LEU A 224 1.20 8.37 16.42
N THR A 225 -0.04 8.02 16.10
CA THR A 225 -0.40 6.72 15.52
C THR A 225 -0.31 6.78 14.00
N ARG A 226 -0.25 5.60 13.35
CA ARG A 226 -0.34 5.50 11.88
C ARG A 226 -1.59 6.18 11.31
N ALA A 227 -2.72 6.07 12.00
CA ALA A 227 -3.97 6.68 11.56
C ALA A 227 -3.91 8.22 11.62
N GLU A 228 -3.27 8.78 12.64
CA GLU A 228 -3.16 10.24 12.80
C GLU A 228 -2.19 10.85 11.79
N ILE A 229 -1.01 10.24 11.55
CA ILE A 229 -0.09 10.74 10.51
C ILE A 229 -0.71 10.65 9.10
N SER A 230 -1.52 9.61 8.85
CA SER A 230 -2.27 9.48 7.60
C SER A 230 -3.35 10.57 7.44
N GLN A 231 -3.99 10.99 8.54
CA GLN A 231 -4.95 12.08 8.52
C GLN A 231 -4.29 13.44 8.22
N PHE A 232 -3.07 13.70 8.72
CA PHE A 232 -2.32 14.89 8.33
C PHE A 232 -2.03 14.93 6.82
N ALA A 233 -1.63 13.78 6.24
CA ALA A 233 -1.42 13.67 4.80
C ALA A 233 -2.72 13.89 4.00
N GLU A 234 -3.84 13.30 4.44
CA GLU A 234 -5.16 13.51 3.83
C GLU A 234 -5.57 15.00 3.89
N ILE A 235 -5.39 15.66 5.04
CA ILE A 235 -5.71 17.09 5.20
C ILE A 235 -4.90 17.95 4.23
N LYS A 236 -3.61 17.65 4.06
CA LYS A 236 -2.74 18.35 3.10
C LYS A 236 -3.21 18.18 1.65
N GLU A 237 -3.68 16.99 1.28
CA GLU A 237 -4.27 16.74 -0.03
C GLU A 237 -5.59 17.52 -0.23
N LEU A 238 -6.45 17.56 0.79
CA LEU A 238 -7.69 18.34 0.76
C LEU A 238 -7.43 19.85 0.67
N GLN A 239 -6.36 20.35 1.29
CA GLN A 239 -5.89 21.73 1.15
C GLN A 239 -5.50 22.04 -0.30
N ARG A 240 -4.75 21.15 -0.98
CA ARG A 240 -4.42 21.27 -2.41
C ARG A 240 -5.67 21.33 -3.28
N ASN A 241 -6.66 20.51 -2.95
CA ASN A 241 -7.95 20.44 -3.66
C ASN A 241 -8.92 21.58 -3.29
N LYS A 242 -8.47 22.58 -2.51
CA LYS A 242 -9.22 23.78 -2.11
C LYS A 242 -10.53 23.49 -1.36
N GLN A 243 -10.64 22.35 -0.68
CA GLN A 243 -11.84 21.93 0.04
C GLN A 243 -11.90 22.52 1.47
N LYS A 244 -11.96 23.86 1.58
CA LYS A 244 -11.77 24.61 2.84
C LYS A 244 -12.63 24.14 4.02
N THR A 245 -13.92 23.88 3.81
CA THR A 245 -14.85 23.46 4.88
C THR A 245 -14.49 22.08 5.42
N LEU A 246 -14.08 21.15 4.55
CA LEU A 246 -13.71 19.79 4.96
C LEU A 246 -12.36 19.79 5.69
N VAL A 247 -11.40 20.60 5.20
CA VAL A 247 -10.10 20.81 5.86
C VAL A 247 -10.29 21.31 7.30
N GLN A 248 -11.08 22.37 7.50
CA GLN A 248 -11.33 22.92 8.83
C GLN A 248 -11.98 21.88 9.76
N THR A 249 -12.94 21.11 9.23
CA THR A 249 -13.62 20.06 10.00
C THR A 249 -12.64 18.96 10.44
N LYS A 250 -11.79 18.48 9.52
CA LYS A 250 -10.83 17.41 9.82
C LYS A 250 -9.69 17.86 10.73
N LEU A 251 -9.19 19.10 10.59
CA LEU A 251 -8.19 19.67 11.50
C LEU A 251 -8.71 19.72 12.94
N GLU A 252 -9.93 20.21 13.15
CA GLU A 252 -10.55 20.26 14.48
C GLU A 252 -10.78 18.85 15.06
N GLN A 253 -11.24 17.91 14.24
CA GLN A 253 -11.40 16.52 14.67
C GLN A 253 -10.07 15.88 15.09
N LEU A 254 -9.02 16.07 14.29
CA LEU A 254 -7.69 15.53 14.56
C LEU A 254 -7.07 16.17 15.81
N LYS A 255 -7.17 17.49 15.96
CA LYS A 255 -6.70 18.23 17.14
C LYS A 255 -7.38 17.72 18.42
N ASN A 256 -8.71 17.62 18.41
CA ASN A 256 -9.45 17.12 19.57
C ASN A 256 -9.14 15.65 19.88
N GLY A 257 -8.96 14.82 18.84
CA GLY A 257 -8.52 13.43 18.99
C GLY A 257 -7.18 13.30 19.71
N LEU A 258 -6.18 14.09 19.29
CA LEU A 258 -4.85 14.11 19.91
C LEU A 258 -4.89 14.62 21.35
N LYS A 259 -5.65 15.69 21.63
CA LYS A 259 -5.85 16.22 23.00
C LYS A 259 -6.46 15.17 23.92
N ASN A 260 -7.43 14.40 23.43
CA ASN A 260 -8.06 13.35 24.24
C ASN A 260 -7.12 12.18 24.52
N ARG A 261 -6.23 11.82 23.57
CA ARG A 261 -5.33 10.66 23.69
C ARG A 261 -4.05 10.97 24.46
N LEU A 262 -3.43 12.11 24.18
CA LEU A 262 -2.13 12.50 24.74
C LEU A 262 -2.27 13.44 25.95
N GLY A 263 -3.47 13.96 26.22
CA GLY A 263 -3.70 14.98 27.23
C GLY A 263 -3.83 16.38 26.61
N GLY A 264 -4.58 17.26 27.28
CA GLY A 264 -5.03 18.53 26.70
C GLY A 264 -3.92 19.43 26.16
N GLU A 265 -2.89 19.70 26.97
CA GLU A 265 -1.77 20.57 26.57
C GLU A 265 -0.77 19.85 25.66
N GLU A 266 -0.39 18.61 26.00
CA GLU A 266 0.58 17.84 25.21
C GLU A 266 0.05 17.49 23.82
N GLY A 267 -1.19 17.02 23.72
CA GLY A 267 -1.81 16.67 22.45
C GLY A 267 -2.02 17.87 21.54
N GLU A 268 -2.28 19.05 22.10
CA GLU A 268 -2.34 20.31 21.35
C GLU A 268 -0.96 20.70 20.81
N ALA A 269 0.09 20.61 21.64
CA ALA A 269 1.45 20.90 21.21
C ALA A 269 1.95 19.93 20.12
N ILE A 270 1.64 18.63 20.22
CA ILE A 270 1.99 17.63 19.19
C ILE A 270 1.22 17.90 17.90
N PHE A 271 -0.05 18.27 17.98
CA PHE A 271 -0.83 18.66 16.81
C PHE A 271 -0.20 19.86 16.09
N GLU A 272 0.10 20.94 16.81
CA GLU A 272 0.64 22.17 16.22
C GLU A 272 2.00 21.96 15.57
N GLN A 273 2.91 21.24 16.25
CA GLN A 273 4.23 20.91 15.70
C GLN A 273 4.13 20.00 14.48
N THR A 274 3.22 19.02 14.50
CA THR A 274 3.01 18.13 13.34
C THR A 274 2.41 18.89 12.17
N ASP A 275 1.41 19.74 12.40
CA ASP A 275 0.81 20.56 11.35
C ASP A 275 1.86 21.47 10.72
N GLU A 276 2.70 22.14 11.51
CA GLU A 276 3.80 22.97 11.01
C GLU A 276 4.77 22.17 10.11
N ILE A 277 5.17 20.96 10.52
CA ILE A 277 6.00 20.07 9.71
C ILE A 277 5.30 19.74 8.38
N PHE A 278 4.02 19.42 8.40
CA PHE A 278 3.26 19.15 7.18
C PHE A 278 3.00 20.41 6.33
N GLN A 279 2.97 21.61 6.90
CA GLN A 279 2.85 22.85 6.12
C GLN A 279 4.18 23.22 5.46
N THR A 280 5.31 22.91 6.09
CA THR A 280 6.66 23.27 5.62
C THR A 280 7.29 22.23 4.71
N HIS A 281 7.01 20.95 4.94
CA HIS A 281 7.61 19.84 4.21
C HIS A 281 6.59 19.04 3.41
N ASP A 282 6.90 18.73 2.15
CA ASP A 282 6.04 17.93 1.29
C ASP A 282 6.45 16.46 1.25
N PHE A 283 5.91 15.68 2.20
CA PHE A 283 6.13 14.25 2.25
C PHE A 283 5.47 13.54 1.07
N ASP A 284 6.23 12.67 0.43
CA ASP A 284 5.67 11.73 -0.54
C ASP A 284 4.86 10.61 0.17
N ILE A 285 3.99 9.94 -0.59
CA ILE A 285 3.11 8.89 -0.06
C ILE A 285 3.93 7.72 0.53
N LYS A 286 5.13 7.43 0.01
CA LYS A 286 6.00 6.38 0.54
C LYS A 286 6.57 6.77 1.90
N GLN A 287 7.04 8.00 2.08
CA GLN A 287 7.54 8.52 3.36
C GLN A 287 6.46 8.39 4.44
N ILE A 288 5.24 8.87 4.17
CA ILE A 288 4.11 8.75 5.11
C ILE A 288 3.79 7.28 5.43
N ARG A 289 3.82 6.40 4.42
CA ARG A 289 3.57 4.97 4.59
C ARG A 289 4.62 4.31 5.48
N PHE A 290 5.91 4.58 5.24
CA PHE A 290 6.99 4.00 6.00
C PHE A 290 7.02 4.55 7.43
N ILE A 291 6.94 5.87 7.61
CA ILE A 291 6.81 6.47 8.94
C ILE A 291 5.67 5.79 9.68
N GLY A 292 4.47 5.71 9.08
CA GLY A 292 3.32 5.05 9.67
C GLY A 292 3.56 3.60 10.10
N ARG A 293 4.31 2.79 9.31
CA ARG A 293 4.66 1.41 9.69
C ARG A 293 5.64 1.36 10.87
N TYR A 294 6.64 2.23 10.88
CA TYR A 294 7.57 2.33 12.00
C TYR A 294 6.89 2.83 13.27
N LEU A 295 5.90 3.72 13.17
CA LEU A 295 5.08 4.16 14.30
C LEU A 295 4.25 3.01 14.91
N GLU A 296 3.71 2.09 14.09
CA GLU A 296 3.04 0.89 14.59
C GLU A 296 4.00 0.01 15.40
N LEU A 297 5.22 -0.21 14.90
CA LEU A 297 6.23 -0.98 15.62
C LEU A 297 6.65 -0.28 16.90
N TYR A 298 6.89 1.03 16.86
CA TYR A 298 7.24 1.84 18.03
C TYR A 298 6.18 1.73 19.13
N GLY A 299 4.91 1.90 18.79
CA GLY A 299 3.79 1.76 19.74
C GLY A 299 3.64 0.33 20.28
N LEU A 300 3.87 -0.70 19.45
CA LEU A 300 3.85 -2.09 19.89
C LEU A 300 4.97 -2.39 20.90
N ILE A 301 6.16 -1.83 20.66
CA ILE A 301 7.29 -1.98 21.59
C ILE A 301 6.98 -1.26 22.90
N GLU A 302 6.44 -0.04 22.87
CA GLU A 302 6.02 0.68 24.08
C GLU A 302 5.03 -0.13 24.91
N PHE A 303 3.98 -0.64 24.27
CA PHE A 303 3.00 -1.48 24.92
C PHE A 303 3.63 -2.72 25.58
N LYS A 304 4.53 -3.42 24.87
CA LYS A 304 5.21 -4.60 25.40
C LYS A 304 6.16 -4.29 26.56
N ILE A 305 6.87 -3.16 26.50
CA ILE A 305 7.73 -2.72 27.61
C ILE A 305 6.88 -2.41 28.84
N GLU A 306 5.77 -1.70 28.69
CA GLU A 306 4.82 -1.43 29.78
C GLU A 306 4.22 -2.71 30.38
N GLU A 307 3.85 -3.67 29.51
CA GLU A 307 3.36 -4.99 29.93
C GLU A 307 4.40 -5.74 30.77
N LEU A 308 5.68 -5.72 30.41
CA LEU A 308 6.73 -6.37 31.21
C LEU A 308 7.05 -5.62 32.51
N LEU A 309 7.09 -4.28 32.47
CA LEU A 309 7.37 -3.47 33.66
C LEU A 309 6.27 -3.61 34.73
N THR A 310 5.03 -3.86 34.32
CA THR A 310 3.91 -4.11 35.24
C THR A 310 3.92 -5.52 35.84
N GLN A 311 4.64 -6.48 35.25
CA GLN A 311 4.70 -7.89 35.68
C GLN A 311 5.71 -8.19 36.82
N ASN A 312 6.42 -7.19 37.34
CA ASN A 312 7.09 -7.19 38.67
C ASN A 312 7.86 -8.48 39.04
N SER A 313 8.75 -8.96 38.18
CA SER A 313 9.67 -10.07 38.50
C SER A 313 11.13 -9.63 38.29
N GLU A 314 11.92 -9.74 39.36
CA GLU A 314 13.38 -9.49 39.38
C GLU A 314 14.13 -10.61 38.64
N GLU A 315 13.87 -10.80 37.35
CA GLU A 315 14.63 -11.70 36.50
C GLU A 315 15.56 -10.92 35.58
N ASN A 316 16.86 -11.19 35.66
CA ASN A 316 17.89 -10.59 34.78
C ASN A 316 17.58 -10.75 33.27
N ASN A 317 16.76 -11.73 32.90
CA ASN A 317 16.33 -11.98 31.52
C ASN A 317 15.32 -10.93 31.01
N LEU A 318 14.44 -10.43 31.90
CA LEU A 318 13.48 -9.37 31.58
C LEU A 318 14.21 -8.04 31.35
N THR A 319 15.21 -7.72 32.18
CA THR A 319 16.03 -6.52 32.02
C THR A 319 16.74 -6.51 30.66
N THR A 320 17.33 -7.63 30.26
CA THR A 320 18.03 -7.76 28.97
C THR A 320 17.06 -7.62 27.79
N THR A 321 15.85 -8.16 27.90
CA THR A 321 14.81 -8.05 26.87
C THR A 321 14.31 -6.60 26.72
N ILE A 322 14.05 -5.94 27.84
CA ILE A 322 13.63 -4.53 27.87
C ILE A 322 14.74 -3.63 27.29
N GLU A 323 16.01 -3.85 27.64
CA GLU A 323 17.14 -3.11 27.06
C GLU A 323 17.22 -3.29 25.54
N GLY A 324 17.03 -4.52 25.05
CA GLY A 324 16.98 -4.80 23.61
C GLY A 324 15.85 -4.05 22.90
N TRP A 325 14.65 -4.05 23.49
CA TRP A 325 13.50 -3.32 22.95
C TRP A 325 13.66 -1.80 23.03
N GLN A 326 14.28 -1.27 24.07
CA GLN A 326 14.62 0.16 24.17
C GLN A 326 15.60 0.56 23.06
N LYS A 327 16.60 -0.27 22.77
CA LYS A 327 17.50 -0.05 21.63
C LYS A 327 16.74 -0.04 20.31
N MET A 328 15.86 -1.01 20.10
CA MET A 328 15.03 -1.09 18.89
C MET A 328 14.13 0.15 18.72
N LYS A 329 13.59 0.73 19.81
CA LYS A 329 12.87 2.01 19.75
C LYS A 329 13.76 3.17 19.28
N ILE A 330 15.02 3.20 19.71
CA ILE A 330 15.98 4.22 19.27
C ILE A 330 16.27 4.06 17.77
N ASP A 331 16.47 2.83 17.31
CA ASP A 331 16.72 2.54 15.89
C ASP A 331 15.51 2.93 15.03
N ILE A 332 14.29 2.65 15.49
CA ILE A 332 13.05 3.10 14.84
C ILE A 332 12.97 4.62 14.79
N LYS A 333 13.27 5.32 15.89
CA LYS A 333 13.28 6.80 15.91
C LYS A 333 14.26 7.37 14.89
N GLN A 334 15.47 6.84 14.84
CA GLN A 334 16.47 7.25 13.85
C GLN A 334 15.98 7.02 12.42
N ARG A 335 15.31 5.88 12.18
CA ARG A 335 14.75 5.58 10.86
C ARG A 335 13.63 6.54 10.49
N VAL A 336 12.72 6.85 11.42
CA VAL A 336 11.66 7.85 11.21
C VAL A 336 12.25 9.22 10.88
N GLN A 337 13.30 9.64 11.59
CA GLN A 337 14.02 10.89 11.30
C GLN A 337 14.63 10.87 9.88
N GLN A 338 15.29 9.77 9.52
CA GLN A 338 15.88 9.64 8.19
C GLN A 338 14.82 9.71 7.08
N ILE A 339 13.68 9.05 7.28
CA ILE A 339 12.58 9.07 6.31
C ILE A 339 11.97 10.46 6.20
N SER A 340 11.89 11.21 7.31
CA SER A 340 11.30 12.53 7.29
C SER A 340 12.20 13.58 6.62
N GLU A 341 13.52 13.40 6.71
CA GLU A 341 14.51 14.30 6.10
C GLU A 341 14.83 13.99 4.64
N TYR A 342 14.74 12.71 4.24
CA TYR A 342 15.28 12.24 2.96
C TYR A 342 14.29 11.43 2.14
N TYR A 343 14.41 11.57 0.82
CA TYR A 343 13.70 10.74 -0.15
C TYR A 343 14.09 9.26 -0.02
N ILE A 344 13.10 8.36 -0.13
CA ILE A 344 13.30 6.91 -0.06
C ILE A 344 13.63 6.35 -1.46
N TYR A 345 14.89 5.93 -1.65
CA TYR A 345 15.31 5.23 -2.86
C TYR A 345 14.80 3.78 -2.91
N PRO A 346 14.58 3.18 -4.10
CA PRO A 346 14.01 1.83 -4.23
C PRO A 346 14.77 0.73 -3.48
N GLN A 347 16.10 0.80 -3.39
CA GLN A 347 16.88 -0.17 -2.63
C GLN A 347 16.60 -0.04 -1.11
N GLN A 348 16.53 1.19 -0.60
CA GLN A 348 16.21 1.45 0.80
C GLN A 348 14.78 1.02 1.15
N GLU A 349 13.85 1.10 0.20
CA GLU A 349 12.48 0.62 0.36
C GLU A 349 12.45 -0.88 0.69
N ILE A 350 13.20 -1.70 -0.05
CA ILE A 350 13.30 -3.14 0.22
C ILE A 350 13.93 -3.37 1.59
N ASP A 351 15.05 -2.69 1.88
CA ASP A 351 15.77 -2.85 3.15
C ASP A 351 14.88 -2.49 4.35
N MET A 352 14.09 -1.43 4.24
CA MET A 352 13.13 -1.03 5.29
C MET A 352 11.97 -2.02 5.44
N LEU A 353 11.48 -2.61 4.34
CA LEU A 353 10.43 -3.63 4.43
C LEU A 353 10.94 -4.89 5.13
N VAL A 354 12.16 -5.31 4.83
CA VAL A 354 12.82 -6.44 5.51
C VAL A 354 13.01 -6.11 6.99
N GLU A 355 13.58 -4.95 7.32
CA GLU A 355 13.78 -4.48 8.69
C GLU A 355 12.46 -4.44 9.50
N ILE A 356 11.36 -3.97 8.90
CA ILE A 356 10.04 -3.94 9.53
C ILE A 356 9.56 -5.35 9.90
N GLU A 357 9.71 -6.32 8.99
CA GLU A 357 9.29 -7.70 9.24
C GLU A 357 10.22 -8.43 10.21
N GLU A 358 11.52 -8.13 10.19
CA GLU A 358 12.49 -8.63 11.18
C GLU A 358 12.13 -8.15 12.59
N ILE A 359 11.93 -6.83 12.76
CA ILE A 359 11.48 -6.24 14.04
C ILE A 359 10.17 -6.87 14.51
N ARG A 360 9.19 -7.00 13.61
CA ARG A 360 7.90 -7.63 13.93
C ARG A 360 8.08 -9.09 14.34
N GLY A 361 8.96 -9.82 13.66
CA GLY A 361 9.32 -11.21 14.01
C GLY A 361 9.86 -11.32 15.43
N GLU A 362 10.82 -10.48 15.80
CA GLU A 362 11.43 -10.44 17.14
C GLU A 362 10.40 -10.12 18.25
N LEU A 363 9.45 -9.22 17.95
CA LEU A 363 8.37 -8.89 18.88
C LEU A 363 7.35 -10.02 19.04
N MET A 364 7.23 -10.92 18.06
CA MET A 364 6.31 -12.06 18.11
C MET A 364 6.96 -13.31 18.73
N SER A 365 8.26 -13.54 18.51
CA SER A 365 8.99 -14.70 19.05
C SER A 365 9.16 -14.67 20.57
N THR A 366 9.10 -13.49 21.18
CA THR A 366 9.17 -13.27 22.63
C THR A 366 7.93 -13.71 23.41
N LYS A 367 6.88 -14.25 22.76
CA LYS A 367 5.72 -14.88 23.44
C LYS A 367 5.97 -16.32 23.93
N ASN A 368 7.11 -16.93 23.61
CA ASN A 368 7.34 -18.37 23.81
C ASN A 368 8.38 -18.74 24.89
N HIS A 369 8.80 -17.81 25.74
CA HIS A 369 9.71 -18.09 26.86
C HIS A 369 9.10 -17.68 28.19
#